data_AF-A0A8S9RJC4-F1
#
_entry.id   AF-A0A8S9RJC4-F1
#
_cell.length_a   1.000
_cell.length_b   1.000
_cell.length_c   1.000
_cell.angle_alpha   90.00
_cell.angle_beta   90.00
_cell.angle_gamma   90.00
#
_symmetry.space_group_name_H-M   'P 1'
#
loop_
_entity.id
_entity.type
_entity.pdbx_description
1 polymer ?
#
loop_
_entity_poly.entity_id
_entity_poly.type
_entity_poly.pdbx_seq_one_letter_code
_entity_poly.pdbx_strand_id
1 'polypeptide(L)'
;MVSRMAALTSLSSVQFRLTDILGTRLKPCPLFPVRITNMPVKPLVIEARNNSRVESPKTRNRRSRKKFNGTQTKPRLSVFCSDKQLYGMLVDDFNKKCLFYGSTLQKSIRGDPPCTVLEAAKRVGEELIKASIDLKINEISSYDRNGNARGERMQAFEIAIKQHGFLP
;
A
#
# COMPACT_ATOMS: atom_id res chain seq x y z
N MET A 1 -32.45 -29.13 -19.90
CA MET A 1 -33.14 -28.00 -19.23
C MET A 1 -32.40 -27.69 -17.94
N VAL A 2 -31.46 -26.73 -17.94
CA VAL A 2 -30.80 -26.26 -16.71
C VAL A 2 -31.22 -24.81 -16.52
N SER A 3 -32.18 -24.60 -15.63
CA SER A 3 -32.77 -23.29 -15.34
C SER A 3 -31.75 -22.44 -14.58
N ARG A 4 -31.38 -21.29 -15.14
CA ARG A 4 -30.54 -20.27 -14.49
C ARG A 4 -31.33 -19.65 -13.33
N MET A 5 -30.93 -19.91 -12.09
CA MET A 5 -31.40 -19.15 -10.94
C MET A 5 -30.84 -17.72 -11.02
N ALA A 6 -31.71 -16.73 -11.27
CA ALA A 6 -31.39 -15.33 -11.09
C ALA A 6 -31.57 -14.98 -9.60
N ALA A 7 -30.48 -14.73 -8.89
CA ALA A 7 -30.52 -14.21 -7.54
C ALA A 7 -30.84 -12.71 -7.57
N LEU A 8 -32.10 -12.36 -7.27
CA LEU A 8 -32.50 -11.00 -6.92
C LEU A 8 -31.95 -10.70 -5.52
N THR A 9 -30.79 -10.06 -5.42
CA THR A 9 -30.30 -9.53 -4.14
C THR A 9 -31.09 -8.27 -3.81
N SER A 10 -32.04 -8.39 -2.88
CA SER A 10 -32.74 -7.25 -2.27
C SER A 10 -31.75 -6.41 -1.46
N LEU A 11 -31.39 -5.21 -1.94
CA LEU A 11 -30.75 -4.22 -1.07
C LEU A 11 -31.80 -3.71 -0.07
N SER A 12 -31.62 -4.04 1.20
CA SER A 12 -32.37 -3.44 2.30
C SER A 12 -32.13 -1.92 2.30
N SER A 13 -33.17 -1.14 2.03
CA SER A 13 -33.15 0.31 2.19
C SER A 13 -32.92 0.65 3.67
N VAL A 14 -31.76 1.20 3.99
CA VAL A 14 -31.45 1.76 5.31
C VAL A 14 -32.32 3.00 5.50
N GLN A 15 -33.36 2.90 6.33
CA GLN A 15 -34.21 4.02 6.70
C GLN A 15 -33.51 4.83 7.81
N PHE A 16 -32.89 5.95 7.44
CA PHE A 16 -32.50 6.96 8.43
C PHE A 16 -33.76 7.66 8.95
N ARG A 17 -34.12 7.41 10.20
CA ARG A 17 -35.09 8.25 10.93
C ARG A 17 -34.33 9.43 11.52
N LEU A 18 -34.38 10.58 10.85
CA LEU A 18 -34.09 11.87 11.49
C LEU A 18 -35.40 12.39 12.09
N THR A 19 -35.41 12.53 13.41
CA THR A 19 -36.47 13.24 14.14
C THR A 19 -36.19 14.73 14.06
N ASP A 20 -36.96 15.46 13.24
CA ASP A 20 -36.94 16.92 13.22
C ASP A 20 -38.00 17.48 14.17
N ILE A 21 -37.56 18.40 15.03
CA ILE A 21 -38.21 18.94 16.23
C ILE A 21 -39.33 19.96 15.91
N LEU A 22 -39.60 20.27 14.64
CA LEU A 22 -40.49 21.38 14.26
C LEU A 22 -41.53 21.00 13.19
N GLY A 23 -42.45 20.11 13.57
CA GLY A 23 -43.90 20.26 13.37
C GLY A 23 -44.49 20.77 12.05
N THR A 24 -43.89 20.55 10.88
CA THR A 24 -44.54 20.83 9.58
C THR A 24 -44.39 19.67 8.60
N ARG A 25 -45.53 19.11 8.15
CA ARG A 25 -45.58 18.05 7.12
C ARG A 25 -45.31 18.65 5.75
N LEU A 26 -44.10 18.48 5.22
CA LEU A 26 -43.86 18.66 3.78
C LEU A 26 -44.56 17.52 3.02
N LYS A 27 -45.41 17.87 2.05
CA LYS A 27 -46.09 16.89 1.18
C LYS A 27 -45.03 16.14 0.37
N PRO A 28 -45.07 14.79 0.31
CA PRO A 28 -44.13 14.05 -0.52
C PRO A 28 -44.45 14.31 -1.99
N CYS A 29 -43.52 14.93 -2.72
CA CYS A 29 -43.57 15.01 -4.17
C CYS A 29 -43.49 13.58 -4.75
N PRO A 30 -44.28 13.22 -5.78
CA PRO A 30 -44.09 11.94 -6.45
C PRO A 30 -42.73 11.94 -7.14
N LEU A 31 -41.81 11.12 -6.63
CA LEU A 31 -40.54 10.85 -7.26
C LEU A 31 -40.83 10.03 -8.53
N PHE A 32 -40.73 10.65 -9.70
CA PHE A 32 -40.75 9.90 -10.95
C PHE A 32 -39.55 8.94 -10.94
N PRO A 33 -39.74 7.63 -11.16
CA PRO A 33 -38.62 6.73 -11.26
C PRO A 33 -37.82 7.09 -12.52
N VAL A 34 -36.61 7.62 -12.34
CA VAL A 34 -35.64 7.75 -13.43
C VAL A 34 -35.34 6.33 -13.89
N ARG A 35 -35.95 5.91 -15.01
CA ARG A 35 -35.52 4.70 -15.71
C ARG A 35 -34.13 4.99 -16.26
N ILE A 36 -33.10 4.58 -15.50
CA ILE A 36 -31.75 4.45 -16.02
C ILE A 36 -31.84 3.31 -17.05
N THR A 37 -32.01 3.65 -18.32
CA THR A 37 -31.77 2.68 -19.38
C THR A 37 -30.29 2.34 -19.29
N ASN A 38 -29.98 1.06 -19.13
CA ASN A 38 -28.62 0.56 -19.24
C ASN A 38 -28.16 0.81 -20.68
N MET A 39 -27.61 2.00 -20.93
CA MET A 39 -26.92 2.27 -22.17
C MET A 39 -25.67 1.39 -22.18
N PRO A 40 -25.42 0.62 -23.26
CA PRO A 40 -24.19 -0.15 -23.39
C PRO A 40 -23.05 0.85 -23.61
N VAL A 41 -22.50 1.40 -22.54
CA VAL A 41 -21.23 2.10 -22.57
C VAL A 41 -20.18 1.06 -22.93
N LYS A 42 -19.61 1.17 -24.13
CA LYS A 42 -18.42 0.41 -24.49
C LYS A 42 -17.36 0.75 -23.43
N PRO A 43 -16.78 -0.23 -22.72
CA PRO A 43 -15.66 0.05 -21.84
C PRO A 43 -14.57 0.70 -22.71
N LEU A 44 -14.12 1.88 -22.33
CA LEU A 44 -12.99 2.51 -22.99
C LEU A 44 -11.76 1.64 -22.74
N VAL A 45 -11.42 0.80 -23.72
CA VAL A 45 -10.20 0.01 -23.70
C VAL A 45 -9.07 0.94 -24.10
N ILE A 46 -8.40 1.53 -23.10
CA ILE A 46 -7.20 2.34 -23.31
C ILE A 46 -6.03 1.36 -23.42
N GLU A 47 -5.65 1.01 -24.64
CA GLU A 47 -4.44 0.24 -24.89
C GLU A 47 -3.22 1.16 -24.94
N ALA A 48 -2.17 0.81 -24.19
CA ALA A 48 -0.90 1.51 -24.27
C ALA A 48 -0.26 1.26 -25.64
N ARG A 49 0.20 2.32 -26.30
CA ARG A 49 1.02 2.22 -27.53
C ARG A 49 2.18 1.25 -27.27
N ASN A 50 2.37 0.26 -28.15
CA ASN A 50 3.31 -0.85 -28.00
C ASN A 50 4.78 -0.43 -27.71
N ASN A 51 5.14 0.83 -27.98
CA ASN A 51 6.47 1.39 -27.70
C ASN A 51 6.43 2.62 -26.78
N SER A 52 5.50 2.65 -25.82
CA SER A 52 5.48 3.72 -24.82
C SER A 52 6.77 3.66 -23.98
N ARG A 53 7.51 4.76 -23.94
CA ARG A 53 8.81 4.82 -23.24
C ARG A 53 8.60 4.62 -21.74
N VAL A 54 8.95 3.45 -21.22
CA VAL A 54 8.91 3.18 -19.79
C VAL A 54 10.18 3.75 -19.13
N GLU A 55 10.01 4.65 -18.17
CA GLU A 55 11.12 5.17 -17.37
C GLU A 55 11.76 4.06 -16.52
N SER A 56 13.10 3.94 -16.60
CA SER A 56 13.83 2.97 -15.77
C SER A 56 13.60 3.22 -14.27
N PRO A 57 13.53 2.15 -13.43
CA PRO A 57 13.37 2.29 -11.98
C PRO A 57 14.42 3.22 -11.35
N LYS A 58 15.66 3.18 -11.83
CA LYS A 58 16.76 4.05 -11.37
C LYS A 58 16.46 5.55 -11.59
N THR A 59 15.86 5.91 -12.72
CA THR A 59 15.49 7.30 -13.01
C THR A 59 14.34 7.75 -12.13
N ARG A 60 13.32 6.89 -11.94
CA ARG A 60 12.20 7.15 -11.03
C ARG A 60 12.69 7.33 -9.59
N ASN A 61 13.58 6.45 -9.14
CA ASN A 61 14.21 6.52 -7.82
C ASN A 61 14.98 7.84 -7.62
N ARG A 62 15.86 8.21 -8.56
CA ARG A 62 16.60 9.47 -8.50
C ARG A 62 15.68 10.69 -8.39
N ARG A 63 14.54 10.68 -9.09
CA ARG A 63 13.52 11.74 -8.98
C ARG A 63 12.87 11.77 -7.60
N SER A 64 12.48 10.61 -7.06
CA SER A 64 11.88 10.52 -5.71
C SER A 64 12.87 10.99 -4.63
N ARG A 65 14.14 10.60 -4.72
CA ARG A 65 15.19 10.99 -3.77
C ARG A 65 15.42 12.48 -3.65
N LYS A 66 15.11 13.29 -4.68
CA LYS A 66 15.19 14.75 -4.60
C LYS A 66 14.25 15.34 -3.54
N LYS A 67 13.20 14.62 -3.15
CA LYS A 67 12.19 15.06 -2.19
C LYS A 67 12.46 14.56 -0.77
N PHE A 68 13.38 13.61 -0.60
CA PHE A 68 13.59 12.91 0.65
C PHE A 68 14.82 13.44 1.36
N ASN A 69 14.68 13.82 2.63
CA ASN A 69 15.76 14.28 3.49
C ASN A 69 15.73 13.45 4.77
N GLY A 70 16.55 12.39 4.87
CA GLY A 70 16.67 11.58 6.07
C GLY A 70 17.71 12.14 7.05
N THR A 71 17.36 12.23 8.33
CA THR A 71 18.28 12.57 9.44
C THR A 71 18.46 11.38 10.38
N GLN A 72 19.36 11.47 11.36
CA GLN A 72 19.52 10.41 12.36
C GLN A 72 18.24 10.17 13.19
N THR A 73 17.50 11.24 13.53
CA THR A 73 16.27 11.15 14.32
C THR A 73 15.06 10.72 13.50
N LYS A 74 15.01 11.14 12.23
CA LYS A 74 13.98 10.77 11.26
C LYS A 74 14.63 10.27 9.97
N PRO A 75 15.11 9.02 9.95
CA PRO A 75 15.86 8.50 8.82
C PRO A 75 14.98 8.21 7.60
N ARG A 76 15.63 8.05 6.45
CA ARG A 76 15.00 7.57 5.22
C ARG A 76 15.01 6.05 5.19
N LEU A 77 13.84 5.45 5.01
CA LEU A 77 13.71 4.02 4.74
C LEU A 77 13.84 3.78 3.24
N SER A 78 14.87 3.03 2.82
CA SER A 78 15.05 2.58 1.43
C SER A 78 14.83 1.09 1.33
N VAL A 79 13.91 0.69 0.44
CA VAL A 79 13.58 -0.72 0.21
C VAL A 79 13.79 -1.07 -1.25
N PHE A 80 14.62 -2.08 -1.46
CA PHE A 80 14.86 -2.67 -2.77
C PHE A 80 14.23 -4.06 -2.82
N CYS A 81 13.50 -4.32 -3.91
CA CYS A 81 12.89 -5.62 -4.17
C CYS A 81 13.38 -6.12 -5.53
N SER A 82 14.01 -7.28 -5.52
CA SER A 82 14.36 -8.07 -6.70
C SER A 82 13.36 -9.21 -6.84
N ASP A 83 13.45 -10.00 -7.91
CA ASP A 83 12.59 -11.18 -8.14
C ASP A 83 12.75 -12.25 -7.07
N LYS A 84 13.89 -12.30 -6.38
CA LYS A 84 14.19 -13.33 -5.38
C LYS A 84 14.29 -12.80 -3.95
N GLN A 85 14.70 -11.55 -3.78
CA GLN A 85 15.16 -11.03 -2.49
C GLN A 85 14.58 -9.64 -2.21
N LEU A 86 14.42 -9.33 -0.93
CA LEU A 86 14.07 -8.01 -0.43
C LEU A 86 15.16 -7.51 0.50
N TYR A 87 15.48 -6.22 0.36
CA TYR A 87 16.47 -5.52 1.16
C TYR A 87 15.84 -4.26 1.73
N GLY A 88 15.92 -4.09 3.04
CA GLY A 88 15.47 -2.90 3.75
C GLY A 88 16.65 -2.20 4.41
N MET A 89 16.73 -0.89 4.26
CA MET A 89 17.79 -0.06 4.83
C MET A 89 17.22 1.18 5.49
N LEU A 90 17.72 1.49 6.67
CA LEU A 90 17.48 2.75 7.36
C LEU A 90 18.73 3.62 7.18
N VAL A 91 18.58 4.78 6.54
CA VAL A 91 19.70 5.62 6.11
C VAL A 91 19.57 7.03 6.65
N ASP A 92 20.66 7.52 7.23
CA ASP A 92 20.85 8.94 7.54
C ASP A 92 21.59 9.60 6.36
N ASP A 93 20.91 10.47 5.64
CA ASP A 93 21.44 11.12 4.44
C ASP A 93 22.44 12.24 4.78
N PHE A 94 22.34 12.84 5.98
CA PHE A 94 23.23 13.91 6.41
C PHE A 94 24.62 13.35 6.74
N ASN A 95 24.68 12.31 7.58
CA ASN A 95 25.92 11.66 7.95
C ASN A 95 26.35 10.56 6.96
N LYS A 96 25.56 10.30 5.92
CA LYS A 96 25.76 9.23 4.92
C LYS A 96 25.99 7.85 5.55
N LYS A 97 25.33 7.58 6.67
CA LYS A 97 25.48 6.34 7.44
C LYS A 97 24.23 5.47 7.33
N CYS A 98 24.44 4.16 7.21
CA CYS A 98 23.37 3.19 7.34
C CYS A 98 23.19 2.84 8.82
N LEU A 99 21.98 3.07 9.35
CA LEU A 99 21.62 2.79 10.73
C LEU A 99 21.22 1.32 10.90
N PHE A 100 20.49 0.80 9.92
CA PHE A 100 20.03 -0.59 9.89
C PHE A 100 20.08 -1.13 8.46
N TYR A 101 20.47 -2.40 8.33
CA TYR A 101 20.41 -3.17 7.09
C TYR A 101 19.81 -4.56 7.37
N GLY A 102 18.73 -4.88 6.68
CA GLY A 102 18.06 -6.17 6.74
C GLY A 102 17.87 -6.76 5.35
N SER A 103 18.11 -8.07 5.20
CA SER A 103 17.91 -8.78 3.93
C SER A 103 17.35 -10.16 4.13
N THR A 104 16.46 -10.59 3.24
CA THR A 104 15.98 -11.98 3.18
C THR A 104 17.09 -13.02 2.96
N LEU A 105 18.31 -12.58 2.58
CA LEU A 105 19.50 -13.42 2.50
C LEU A 105 20.15 -13.72 3.87
N GLN A 106 19.90 -12.91 4.90
CA GLN A 106 20.50 -13.09 6.21
C GLN A 106 19.93 -14.35 6.87
N LYS A 107 20.82 -15.13 7.51
CA LYS A 107 20.44 -16.39 8.17
C LYS A 107 19.44 -16.17 9.31
N SER A 108 19.55 -15.06 10.05
CA SER A 108 18.62 -14.68 11.12
C SER A 108 17.17 -14.57 10.63
N ILE A 109 16.97 -14.03 9.43
CA ILE A 109 15.66 -13.76 8.84
C ILE A 109 15.11 -15.02 8.15
N ARG A 110 15.96 -15.68 7.35
CA ARG A 110 15.58 -16.86 6.57
C ARG A 110 15.22 -18.04 7.47
N GLY A 111 15.95 -18.24 8.57
CA GLY A 111 15.81 -19.38 9.46
C GLY A 111 16.12 -20.72 8.79
N ASP A 112 16.09 -21.78 9.60
CA ASP A 112 16.25 -23.17 9.17
C ASP A 112 15.11 -24.02 9.78
N PRO A 113 14.18 -24.58 8.97
CA PRO A 113 14.10 -24.57 7.51
C PRO A 113 13.78 -23.19 6.90
N PRO A 114 14.08 -22.98 5.60
CA PRO A 114 13.84 -21.71 4.94
C PRO A 114 12.34 -21.40 4.87
N CYS A 115 11.97 -20.22 5.36
CA CYS A 115 10.59 -19.73 5.33
C CYS A 115 10.13 -19.31 3.93
N THR A 116 8.82 -19.07 3.78
CA THR A 116 8.24 -18.58 2.53
C THR A 116 8.72 -17.17 2.23
N VAL A 117 8.85 -16.79 0.95
CA VAL A 117 9.36 -15.47 0.54
C VAL A 117 8.58 -14.30 1.16
N LEU A 118 7.27 -14.46 1.33
CA LEU A 118 6.41 -13.45 1.98
C LEU A 118 6.66 -13.36 3.49
N GLU A 119 6.88 -14.49 4.17
CA GLU A 119 7.20 -14.53 5.60
C GLU A 119 8.59 -13.95 5.86
N ALA A 120 9.57 -14.27 5.02
CA ALA A 120 10.89 -13.66 5.08
C ALA A 120 10.79 -12.13 4.99
N ALA A 121 10.00 -11.60 4.07
CA ALA A 121 9.79 -10.16 3.94
C ALA A 121 9.11 -9.53 5.18
N LYS A 122 8.14 -10.22 5.80
CA LYS A 122 7.55 -9.79 7.08
C LYS A 122 8.58 -9.72 8.19
N ARG A 123 9.41 -10.76 8.33
CA ARG A 123 10.50 -10.81 9.32
C ARG A 123 11.53 -9.69 9.14
N VAL A 124 11.87 -9.31 7.90
CA VAL A 124 12.71 -8.12 7.66
C VAL A 124 12.05 -6.86 8.23
N GLY A 125 10.74 -6.71 8.06
CA GLY A 125 9.97 -5.61 8.63
C GLY A 125 10.05 -5.60 10.16
N GLU A 126 9.81 -6.76 10.80
CA GLU A 126 9.88 -6.91 12.25
C GLU A 126 11.28 -6.61 12.81
N GLU A 127 12.36 -7.11 12.17
CA GLU A 127 13.73 -6.81 12.57
C GLU A 127 14.06 -5.32 12.43
N LEU A 128 13.56 -4.66 11.39
CA LEU A 128 13.73 -3.22 11.21
C LEU A 128 13.09 -2.44 12.36
N ILE A 129 11.91 -2.86 12.81
CA ILE A 129 11.21 -2.22 13.94
C ILE A 129 11.99 -2.43 15.24
N LYS A 130 12.45 -3.66 15.51
CA LYS A 130 13.30 -3.95 16.69
C LYS A 130 14.54 -3.06 16.70
N ALA A 131 15.26 -2.98 15.58
CA ALA A 131 16.42 -2.13 15.46
C ALA A 131 16.08 -0.63 15.60
N SER A 132 14.93 -0.19 15.12
CA SER A 132 14.46 1.19 15.27
C SER A 132 14.16 1.54 16.73
N ILE A 133 13.56 0.61 17.49
CA ILE A 133 13.30 0.77 18.92
C ILE A 133 14.62 0.85 19.70
N ASP A 134 15.58 -0.04 19.41
CA ASP A 134 16.90 -0.05 20.05
C ASP A 134 17.67 1.26 19.81
N LEU A 135 17.54 1.81 18.60
CA LEU A 135 18.13 3.09 18.19
C LEU A 135 17.30 4.32 18.60
N LYS A 136 16.15 4.13 19.27
CA LYS A 136 15.22 5.18 19.72
C LYS A 136 14.69 6.07 18.58
N ILE A 137 14.39 5.46 17.44
CA ILE A 137 13.84 6.12 16.25
C ILE A 137 12.32 5.98 16.31
N ASN A 138 11.62 7.11 16.46
CA ASN A 138 10.16 7.11 16.62
C ASN A 138 9.39 7.24 15.29
N GLU A 139 10.00 7.84 14.27
CA GLU A 139 9.34 8.17 13.02
C GLU A 139 10.30 7.99 11.84
N ILE A 140 9.79 7.48 10.72
CA ILE A 140 10.51 7.42 9.45
C ILE A 140 10.10 8.63 8.61
N SER A 141 11.08 9.45 8.21
CA SER A 141 10.80 10.68 7.45
C SER A 141 10.23 10.39 6.06
N SER A 142 10.76 9.37 5.39
CA SER A 142 10.48 9.12 3.98
C SER A 142 10.65 7.66 3.63
N TYR A 143 9.78 7.16 2.76
CA TYR A 143 9.78 5.80 2.27
C TYR A 143 10.14 5.73 0.77
N ASP A 144 11.36 5.28 0.48
CA ASP A 144 11.92 5.09 -0.85
C ASP A 144 11.76 3.63 -1.31
N ARG A 145 10.88 3.41 -2.29
CA ARG A 145 10.65 2.09 -2.92
C ARG A 145 11.64 1.74 -4.04
N ASN A 146 12.70 2.53 -4.20
CA ASN A 146 13.71 2.41 -5.24
C ASN A 146 13.17 2.40 -6.69
N GLY A 147 12.00 2.99 -6.92
CA GLY A 147 11.35 3.03 -8.22
C GLY A 147 10.67 1.72 -8.65
N ASN A 148 10.57 0.73 -7.75
CA ASN A 148 9.88 -0.53 -8.02
C ASN A 148 8.37 -0.39 -7.82
N ALA A 149 7.60 -1.19 -8.55
CA ALA A 149 6.16 -1.31 -8.34
C ALA A 149 5.87 -2.01 -7.00
N ARG A 150 4.68 -1.76 -6.42
CA ARG A 150 4.25 -2.54 -5.25
C ARG A 150 3.86 -3.93 -5.72
N GLY A 151 4.60 -4.94 -5.25
CA GLY A 151 4.23 -6.35 -5.36
C GLY A 151 3.93 -6.95 -3.98
N GLU A 152 3.62 -8.23 -3.94
CA GLU A 152 3.19 -8.94 -2.72
C GLU A 152 4.23 -8.92 -1.61
N ARG A 153 5.53 -9.10 -1.94
CA ARG A 153 6.62 -9.05 -0.95
C ARG A 153 6.76 -7.68 -0.32
N MET A 154 6.65 -6.62 -1.13
CA MET A 154 6.73 -5.25 -0.65
C MET A 154 5.52 -4.94 0.24
N GLN A 155 4.33 -5.42 -0.14
CA GLN A 155 3.13 -5.29 0.67
C GLN A 155 3.27 -6.05 2.00
N ALA A 156 3.79 -7.26 1.99
CA ALA A 156 4.02 -8.05 3.20
C ALA A 156 4.97 -7.34 4.19
N PHE A 157 6.04 -6.74 3.67
CA PHE A 157 6.95 -5.89 4.45
C PHE A 157 6.26 -4.62 4.97
N GLU A 158 5.51 -3.90 4.13
CA GLU A 158 4.76 -2.69 4.50
C GLU A 158 3.72 -2.98 5.59
N ILE A 159 3.02 -4.12 5.53
CA ILE A 159 2.03 -4.53 6.52
C ILE A 159 2.67 -4.69 7.91
N ALA A 160 3.83 -5.35 7.99
CA ALA A 160 4.55 -5.51 9.26
C ALA A 160 4.93 -4.16 9.87
N ILE A 161 5.44 -3.21 9.07
CA ILE A 161 5.81 -1.88 9.56
C ILE A 161 4.58 -1.05 9.99
N LYS A 162 3.50 -1.12 9.22
CA LYS A 162 2.23 -0.42 9.51
C LYS A 162 1.62 -0.85 10.83
N GLN A 163 1.71 -2.14 11.18
CA GLN A 163 1.21 -2.65 12.47
C GLN A 163 1.87 -1.96 13.67
N HIS A 164 3.11 -1.48 13.53
CA HIS A 164 3.85 -0.76 14.55
C HIS A 164 3.74 0.78 14.44
N GLY A 165 2.94 1.31 13.50
CA GLY A 165 2.68 2.76 13.39
C GLY A 165 3.76 3.59 12.71
N PHE A 166 4.78 2.97 12.12
CA PHE A 166 5.89 3.67 11.46
C PHE A 166 5.57 4.16 10.04
N LEU A 167 4.54 3.60 9.40
CA LEU A 167 4.02 4.03 8.11
C LEU A 167 2.50 4.19 8.19
N PRO A 168 1.92 5.20 7.51
CA PRO A 168 0.47 5.32 7.33
C PRO A 168 -0.06 4.23 6.40
#